data_AF-A0A0C5VHR3-F1
#
_entry.id   AF-A0A0C5VHR3-F1
#
_cell.length_a   1.000
_cell.length_b   1.000
_cell.length_c   1.000
_cell.angle_alpha   90.00
_cell.angle_beta   90.00
_cell.angle_gamma   90.00
#
_symmetry.space_group_name_H-M   'P 1'
#
loop_
_entity.id
_entity.type
_entity.pdbx_description
1 polymer ?
#
loop_
_entity_poly.entity_id
_entity_poly.type
_entity_poly.pdbx_seq_one_letter_code
_entity_poly.pdbx_strand_id
1 'polypeptide(L)'
;MNDYAKFNLEYSGKDLDPSKIWIYSRIEEGYFDLIVYHPEYSEEEREIFVSASYILLDMALGEFYVVRGIRYIDHQRVPENPIEIGLKPFSELRAIFDAYKNGRKNG
;
A
#
# COMPACT_ATOMS: atom_id res chain seq x y z
N MET A 1 -5.67 12.09 11.49
CA MET A 1 -5.29 12.86 10.28
C MET A 1 -4.06 12.13 9.72
N ASN A 2 -4.20 11.43 8.59
CA ASN A 2 -3.13 10.58 8.06
C ASN A 2 -2.17 11.43 7.22
N ASP A 3 -1.18 12.01 7.89
CA ASP A 3 -0.27 13.02 7.30
C ASP A 3 0.68 12.45 6.24
N TYR A 4 0.95 11.14 6.28
CA TYR A 4 1.83 10.45 5.33
C TYR A 4 1.31 10.46 3.89
N ALA A 5 0.00 10.57 3.67
CA ALA A 5 -0.59 10.57 2.33
C ALA A 5 -0.51 11.94 1.63
N LYS A 6 0.04 12.96 2.29
CA LYS A 6 0.27 14.30 1.72
C LYS A 6 1.72 14.54 1.31
N PHE A 7 2.60 13.59 1.60
CA PHE A 7 4.03 13.70 1.28
C PHE A 7 4.29 13.12 -0.10
N ASN A 8 4.85 13.92 -0.99
CA ASN A 8 5.26 13.49 -2.32
C ASN A 8 6.67 12.88 -2.24
N LEU A 9 6.85 11.66 -2.75
CA LEU A 9 8.13 10.94 -2.69
C LEU A 9 8.85 11.01 -4.03
N GLU A 10 10.00 11.69 -4.07
CA GLU A 10 10.92 11.61 -5.19
C GLU A 10 11.86 10.41 -5.02
N TYR A 11 11.84 9.47 -5.97
CA TYR A 11 12.69 8.28 -5.93
C TYR A 11 13.13 7.86 -7.34
N SER A 12 14.44 7.79 -7.58
CA SER A 12 15.03 7.41 -8.88
C SER A 12 14.45 8.17 -10.08
N GLY A 13 14.17 9.47 -9.91
CA GLY A 13 13.59 10.34 -10.95
C GLY A 13 12.09 10.19 -11.17
N LYS A 14 11.40 9.40 -10.33
CA LYS A 14 9.93 9.33 -10.27
C LYS A 14 9.41 10.19 -9.13
N ASP A 15 8.24 10.77 -9.36
CA ASP A 15 7.50 11.52 -8.36
C ASP A 15 6.24 10.75 -7.97
N LEU A 16 6.27 10.13 -6.79
CA LEU A 16 5.20 9.30 -6.29
C LEU A 16 4.30 10.10 -5.35
N ASP A 17 3.14 10.48 -5.88
CA ASP A 17 2.07 11.14 -5.14
C ASP A 17 1.16 10.08 -4.49
N PRO A 18 1.16 9.94 -3.15
CA PRO A 18 0.33 8.93 -2.48
C PRO A 18 -1.16 9.12 -2.66
N SER A 19 -1.62 10.33 -3.04
CA SER A 19 -3.04 10.58 -3.34
C SER A 19 -3.51 9.88 -4.62
N LYS A 20 -2.58 9.48 -5.50
CA LYS A 20 -2.85 8.74 -6.74
C LYS A 20 -2.62 7.24 -6.59
N ILE A 21 -2.12 6.79 -5.43
CA ILE A 21 -1.86 5.38 -5.14
C ILE A 21 -3.10 4.73 -4.56
N TRP A 22 -3.38 3.52 -5.05
CA TRP A 22 -4.49 2.70 -4.59
C TRP A 22 -3.98 1.41 -3.96
N ILE A 23 -4.80 0.80 -3.13
CA ILE A 23 -4.50 -0.47 -2.48
C ILE A 23 -5.68 -1.42 -2.57
N TYR A 24 -5.35 -2.71 -2.61
CA TYR A 24 -6.26 -3.78 -2.30
C TYR A 24 -5.67 -4.59 -1.16
N SER A 25 -6.48 -4.89 -0.15
CA SER A 25 -6.06 -5.77 0.94
C SER A 25 -7.02 -6.93 1.10
N ARG A 26 -6.48 -8.11 1.40
CA ARG A 26 -7.28 -9.30 1.72
C ARG A 26 -6.76 -9.92 3.00
N ILE A 27 -7.68 -10.46 3.81
CA ILE A 27 -7.34 -11.32 4.93
C ILE A 27 -7.60 -12.76 4.50
N GLU A 28 -6.55 -13.57 4.46
CA GLU A 28 -6.61 -15.00 4.17
C GLU A 28 -5.94 -15.78 5.31
N GLU A 29 -6.64 -16.77 5.86
CA GLU A 29 -6.10 -17.61 6.96
C GLU A 29 -5.56 -16.79 8.16
N GLY A 30 -6.11 -15.59 8.37
CA GLY A 30 -5.68 -14.68 9.43
C GLY A 30 -4.39 -13.90 9.14
N TYR A 31 -3.91 -13.93 7.90
CA TYR A 31 -2.80 -13.14 7.39
C TYR A 31 -3.31 -11.99 6.50
N PHE A 32 -2.59 -10.88 6.52
CA PHE A 32 -2.90 -9.70 5.72
C PHE A 32 -2.04 -9.68 4.46
N ASP A 33 -2.67 -9.70 3.31
CA ASP A 33 -2.03 -9.52 2.00
C ASP A 33 -2.39 -8.16 1.42
N LEU A 34 -1.46 -7.56 0.69
CA LEU A 34 -1.58 -6.22 0.15
C LEU A 34 -1.14 -6.18 -1.32
N ILE A 35 -1.89 -5.47 -2.15
CA ILE A 35 -1.47 -5.07 -3.49
C ILE A 35 -1.45 -3.55 -3.53
N VAL A 36 -0.34 -2.97 -3.98
CA VAL A 36 -0.15 -1.53 -4.14
C VAL A 36 -0.19 -1.16 -5.62
N TYR A 37 -1.07 -0.23 -5.98
CA TYR A 37 -1.31 0.16 -7.35
C TYR A 37 -0.75 1.55 -7.63
N HIS A 38 0.18 1.65 -8.60
CA HIS A 38 0.74 2.93 -9.04
C HIS A 38 0.24 3.28 -10.45
N PRO A 39 -0.11 4.56 -10.74
CA PRO A 39 -0.60 4.96 -12.06
C PRO A 39 0.38 4.67 -13.20
N GLU A 40 1.67 4.84 -12.90
CA GLU A 40 2.78 4.73 -13.85
C GLU A 40 3.53 3.40 -13.74
N TYR A 41 3.03 2.43 -12.96
CA TYR A 41 3.67 1.13 -12.83
C TYR A 41 3.86 0.48 -14.20
N SER A 42 5.08 0.00 -14.43
CA SER A 42 5.43 -0.89 -15.54
C SER A 42 6.37 -1.99 -15.04
N GLU A 43 6.40 -3.11 -15.74
CA GLU A 43 7.28 -4.24 -15.38
C GLU A 43 8.76 -3.90 -15.59
N GLU A 44 9.08 -3.06 -16.58
CA GLU A 44 10.45 -2.61 -16.84
C GLU A 44 11.04 -1.79 -15.69
N GLU A 45 10.20 -1.04 -14.98
CA GLU A 45 10.59 -0.19 -13.85
C GLU A 45 10.16 -0.79 -12.50
N ARG A 46 9.82 -2.08 -12.47
CA ARG A 46 9.26 -2.78 -11.30
C ARG A 46 10.06 -2.53 -10.02
N GLU A 47 11.38 -2.64 -10.08
CA GLU A 47 12.24 -2.45 -8.91
C GLU A 47 12.10 -1.04 -8.29
N ILE A 48 11.94 -0.01 -9.13
CA ILE A 48 11.77 1.38 -8.68
C ILE A 48 10.47 1.50 -7.90
N PHE A 49 9.35 1.00 -8.46
CA PHE A 49 8.05 1.07 -7.80
C PHE A 49 7.99 0.21 -6.54
N VAL A 50 8.60 -0.96 -6.53
CA VAL A 50 8.69 -1.82 -5.34
C VAL A 50 9.46 -1.09 -4.24
N SER A 51 10.66 -0.57 -4.51
CA SER A 51 11.46 0.15 -3.51
C SER A 51 10.75 1.40 -2.98
N ALA A 52 10.18 2.22 -3.87
CA ALA A 52 9.43 3.41 -3.47
C ALA A 52 8.21 3.04 -2.61
N SER A 53 7.52 1.94 -2.94
CA SER A 53 6.38 1.46 -2.14
C SER A 53 6.79 1.05 -0.75
N TYR A 54 7.92 0.36 -0.57
CA TYR A 54 8.40 0.01 0.78
C TYR A 54 8.66 1.25 1.65
N ILE A 55 9.19 2.33 1.07
CA ILE A 55 9.34 3.62 1.77
C ILE A 55 7.97 4.16 2.18
N LEU A 56 7.01 4.21 1.26
CA LEU A 56 5.66 4.71 1.54
C LEU A 56 4.93 3.85 2.60
N LEU A 57 5.10 2.53 2.53
CA LEU A 57 4.52 1.58 3.49
C LEU A 57 5.13 1.75 4.87
N ASP A 58 6.45 1.95 4.97
CA ASP A 58 7.12 2.27 6.24
C ASP A 58 6.57 3.58 6.81
N MET A 59 6.44 4.63 6.01
CA MET A 59 5.84 5.89 6.45
C MET A 59 4.38 5.72 6.95
N ALA A 60 3.60 4.84 6.32
CA ALA A 60 2.20 4.63 6.67
C ALA A 60 2.00 3.74 7.91
N LEU A 61 2.77 2.65 8.01
CA LEU A 61 2.56 1.58 8.97
C LEU A 61 3.70 1.43 9.97
N GLY A 62 4.92 1.79 9.58
CA GLY A 62 6.18 1.52 10.28
C GLY A 62 6.80 0.20 9.82
N GLU A 63 8.12 0.19 9.62
CA GLU A 63 8.93 -0.90 9.07
C GLU A 63 8.61 -2.25 9.74
N PHE A 64 8.54 -2.27 11.08
CA PHE A 64 8.21 -3.48 11.83
C PHE A 64 6.90 -4.13 11.35
N TYR A 65 5.86 -3.32 11.11
CA TYR A 65 4.57 -3.82 10.67
C TYR A 65 4.56 -4.20 9.20
N VAL A 66 5.31 -3.50 8.36
CA VAL A 66 5.47 -3.87 6.94
C VAL A 66 6.13 -5.25 6.84
N VAL A 67 7.22 -5.47 7.59
CA VAL A 67 8.00 -6.72 7.52
C VAL A 67 7.31 -7.89 8.25
N ARG A 68 6.61 -7.64 9.36
CA ARG A 68 6.08 -8.72 10.22
C ARG A 68 4.57 -8.88 10.16
N GLY A 69 3.86 -7.87 9.68
CA GLY A 69 2.40 -7.80 9.72
C GLY A 69 1.73 -8.04 8.37
N ILE A 70 2.47 -7.93 7.27
CA ILE A 70 2.01 -8.22 5.92
C ILE A 70 2.68 -9.49 5.44
N ARG A 71 1.89 -10.48 5.00
CA ARG A 71 2.40 -11.77 4.52
C ARG A 71 2.90 -11.66 3.08
N TYR A 72 2.16 -10.94 2.25
CA TYR A 72 2.42 -10.82 0.83
C TYR A 72 2.16 -9.39 0.35
N ILE A 73 3.08 -8.87 -0.46
CA ILE A 73 2.96 -7.57 -1.12
C ILE A 73 3.19 -7.76 -2.61
N ASP A 74 2.25 -7.27 -3.42
CA ASP A 74 2.38 -7.18 -4.88
C ASP A 74 2.22 -5.74 -5.37
N HIS A 75 2.67 -5.47 -6.60
CA HIS A 75 2.62 -4.15 -7.22
C HIS A 75 2.03 -4.24 -8.62
N GLN A 76 1.08 -3.37 -8.92
CA GLN A 76 0.37 -3.39 -10.19
C GLN A 76 0.09 -1.97 -10.67
N ARG A 77 -0.34 -1.84 -11.93
CA ARG A 77 -0.79 -0.57 -12.48
C ARG A 77 -2.23 -0.27 -12.05
N VAL A 78 -2.50 0.99 -11.71
CA VAL A 78 -3.87 1.44 -11.42
C VAL A 78 -4.77 1.14 -12.63
N PRO A 79 -5.88 0.38 -12.45
CA PRO A 79 -6.82 0.10 -13.52
C PRO A 79 -7.71 1.32 -13.78
N GLU A 80 -8.46 1.31 -14.88
CA GLU A 80 -9.29 2.46 -15.30
C GLU A 80 -10.36 2.85 -14.26
N ASN A 81 -10.99 1.87 -13.60
CA ASN A 81 -12.06 2.09 -12.63
C ASN A 81 -11.71 1.50 -11.25
N PRO A 82 -10.77 2.11 -10.49
CA PRO A 82 -10.24 1.52 -9.26
C PRO A 82 -11.32 1.34 -8.17
N ILE A 83 -12.27 2.27 -8.09
CA ILE A 83 -13.36 2.22 -7.09
C ILE A 83 -14.32 1.06 -7.36
N GLU A 84 -14.67 0.81 -8.63
CA GLU A 84 -15.66 -0.20 -9.01
C GLU A 84 -15.21 -1.61 -8.67
N ILE A 85 -13.90 -1.86 -8.75
CA ILE A 85 -13.30 -3.16 -8.38
C ILE A 85 -12.91 -3.24 -6.90
N GLY A 86 -13.27 -2.24 -6.10
CA GLY A 86 -13.10 -2.24 -4.65
C GLY A 86 -11.73 -1.78 -4.14
N LEU A 87 -10.89 -1.13 -4.97
CA LEU A 87 -9.66 -0.53 -4.48
C LEU A 87 -9.96 0.61 -3.52
N LYS A 88 -9.06 0.80 -2.55
CA LYS A 88 -9.09 1.89 -1.58
C LYS A 88 -7.92 2.84 -1.82
N PRO A 89 -8.07 4.16 -1.57
CA PRO A 89 -6.95 5.08 -1.57
C PRO A 89 -5.87 4.66 -0.55
N PHE A 90 -4.60 4.89 -0.87
CA PHE A 90 -3.48 4.58 0.03
C PHE A 90 -3.61 5.25 1.41
N SER A 91 -4.27 6.40 1.49
CA SER A 91 -4.56 7.10 2.75
C SER A 91 -5.41 6.29 3.73
N GLU A 92 -6.15 5.27 3.28
CA GLU A 92 -6.95 4.40 4.15
C GLU A 92 -6.14 3.23 4.75
N LEU A 93 -4.92 2.96 4.23
CA LEU A 93 -4.12 1.80 4.59
C LEU A 93 -3.97 1.60 6.10
N ARG A 94 -3.60 2.67 6.82
CA ARG A 94 -3.37 2.60 8.27
C ARG A 94 -4.62 2.17 9.03
N ALA A 95 -5.78 2.72 8.67
CA ALA A 95 -7.03 2.40 9.34
C ALA A 95 -7.45 0.94 9.06
N ILE A 96 -7.34 0.49 7.81
CA ILE A 96 -7.63 -0.89 7.39
C ILE A 96 -6.72 -1.88 8.14
N PHE A 97 -5.42 -1.58 8.19
CA PHE A 97 -4.44 -2.44 8.84
C PHE A 97 -4.64 -2.50 10.37
N ASP A 98 -4.92 -1.38 11.03
CA ASP A 98 -5.20 -1.37 12.47
C ASP A 98 -6.49 -2.14 12.82
N ALA A 99 -7.51 -2.09 11.96
CA ALA A 99 -8.72 -2.90 12.12
C ALA A 99 -8.41 -4.41 12.06
N TYR A 100 -7.57 -4.84 11.11
CA TYR A 100 -7.08 -6.22 11.03
C TYR A 100 -6.37 -6.65 12.32
N LYS A 101 -5.44 -5.84 12.84
CA LYS A 101 -4.70 -6.18 14.07
C LYS A 101 -5.63 -6.32 15.27
N ASN A 102 -6.64 -5.45 15.38
CA ASN A 102 -7.58 -5.49 16.50
C ASN A 102 -8.50 -6.72 16.42
N GLY A 103 -8.92 -7.12 15.22
CA GLY A 103 -9.65 -8.37 15.01
C GLY A 103 -8.86 -9.60 15.47
N ARG A 104 -7.55 -9.62 15.24
CA ARG A 104 -6.64 -10.70 15.68
C ARG A 104 -6.42 -10.75 17.20
N LYS A 105 -6.52 -9.61 17.90
CA LYS A 105 -6.36 -9.56 19.37
C LYS A 105 -7.56 -10.10 20.15
N ASN A 106 -8.73 -10.19 19.50
CA ASN A 106 -9.98 -10.61 20.12
C ASN A 106 -10.39 -12.05 19.74
N GLY A 107 -9.54 -12.77 19.00
CA GLY A 107 -9.77 -14.15 18.56
C GLY A 107 -8.81 -15.14 19.20
#